data_AF-A0A6P6NKI2-F1
#
_entry.id   AF-A0A6P6NKI2-F1
#
_cell.length_a   1.000
_cell.length_b   1.000
_cell.length_c   1.000
_cell.angle_alpha   90.00
_cell.angle_beta   90.00
_cell.angle_gamma   90.00
#
_symmetry.space_group_name_H-M   'P 1'
#
loop_
_entity.id
_entity.type
_entity.pdbx_description
1 polymer ?
#
loop_
_entity_poly.entity_id
_entity_poly.type
_entity_poly.pdbx_seq_one_letter_code
_entity_poly.pdbx_strand_id
1 'polypeptide(L)'
;MSMSWFVHMAVILHTVQVIIFTQALCFICVFVHWYSSVNIVSVPPNISSITTVAPETSSAVINITLQEGCTSQTSGGCLQNLLEQIENITAQVLPLSTVTNILMMAFNASENILESSSSANPAELASYGNLVLKSSERLISTLVKQTDTNDSVSFTLAAVEGQVFMVGPQVPFEKIPRLDTTNSSMDIDLIGIAKNSKERSAAVAFMSYNTMENLLKPDFFNTSSDTVKTMMSTVISATLPKTTNTELTKPVNFTLKHIRDFDPSGSLSCVYWNISEWIVDGCSVLKTNSSYTVCSCVHLSTFALIMQTSRPAESDSRLDLLNLVCVIVGLVFFSLALLTFALCQWSSGVNNVARINICISLLLAHLLFLLTQRFLSLIRPQQVLCAMISGLLHFLFLSGFVWMFIEAALLFICVKNLSQISSKDREVLSSGFLCVIGYVFALVVVCVSVGVVPEGYGSEHCWIKMDKGFIWSFLGPVCVILVV
;
A
#
# COMPACT_ATOMS: atom_id res chain seq x y z
N MET A 1 38.91 -51.51 13.61
CA MET A 1 38.65 -50.06 13.78
C MET A 1 38.20 -49.38 12.48
N SER A 2 37.37 -50.04 11.65
CA SER A 2 36.94 -49.52 10.33
C SER A 2 35.42 -49.64 10.12
N MET A 3 34.76 -50.65 10.71
CA MET A 3 33.29 -50.79 10.65
C MET A 3 32.50 -49.75 11.47
N SER A 4 33.04 -49.26 12.60
CA SER A 4 32.37 -48.25 13.44
C SER A 4 32.26 -46.87 12.76
N TRP A 5 33.27 -46.50 11.96
CA TRP A 5 33.25 -45.27 11.15
C TRP A 5 32.26 -45.33 9.99
N PHE A 6 32.13 -46.49 9.33
CA PHE A 6 31.13 -46.68 8.27
C PHE A 6 29.69 -46.64 8.79
N VAL A 7 29.44 -47.17 9.98
CA VAL A 7 28.10 -47.13 10.61
C VAL A 7 27.75 -45.71 11.07
N HIS A 8 28.69 -44.96 11.66
CA HIS A 8 28.48 -43.55 12.01
C HIS A 8 28.25 -42.68 10.77
N MET A 9 29.00 -42.91 9.68
CA MET A 9 28.84 -42.13 8.45
C MET A 9 27.55 -42.49 7.70
N ALA A 10 27.11 -43.76 7.76
CA ALA A 10 25.81 -44.20 7.24
C ALA A 10 24.65 -43.62 8.05
N VAL A 11 24.74 -43.55 9.39
CA VAL A 11 23.74 -42.91 10.26
C VAL A 11 23.68 -41.41 10.00
N ILE A 12 24.82 -40.73 9.81
CA ILE A 12 24.86 -39.31 9.46
C ILE A 12 24.27 -39.08 8.06
N LEU A 13 24.59 -39.92 7.07
CA LEU A 13 23.98 -39.84 5.73
C LEU A 13 22.47 -40.07 5.78
N HIS A 14 22.00 -41.04 6.56
CA HIS A 14 20.58 -41.35 6.71
C HIS A 14 19.85 -40.24 7.47
N THR A 15 20.51 -39.61 8.46
CA THR A 15 19.99 -38.47 9.20
C THR A 15 19.92 -37.23 8.31
N VAL A 16 20.95 -36.96 7.49
CA VAL A 16 20.94 -35.88 6.50
C VAL A 16 19.89 -36.12 5.43
N GLN A 17 19.72 -37.36 4.97
CA GLN A 17 18.70 -37.73 3.99
C GLN A 17 17.29 -37.61 4.55
N VAL A 18 17.06 -38.00 5.81
CA VAL A 18 15.81 -37.75 6.53
C VAL A 18 15.58 -36.26 6.76
N ILE A 19 16.61 -35.46 7.10
CA ILE A 19 16.49 -34.01 7.27
C ILE A 19 16.14 -33.33 5.94
N ILE A 20 16.77 -33.71 4.83
CA ILE A 20 16.49 -33.17 3.49
C ILE A 20 15.06 -33.55 3.05
N PHE A 21 14.63 -34.79 3.28
CA PHE A 21 13.27 -35.25 2.98
C PHE A 21 12.23 -34.55 3.87
N THR A 22 12.54 -34.37 5.16
CA THR A 22 11.66 -33.69 6.13
C THR A 22 11.56 -32.20 5.82
N GLN A 23 12.65 -31.54 5.40
CA GLN A 23 12.63 -30.13 4.98
C GLN A 23 11.88 -29.93 3.65
N ALA A 24 12.04 -30.84 2.68
CA ALA A 24 11.30 -30.80 1.42
C ALA A 24 9.79 -31.00 1.64
N LEU A 25 9.39 -31.94 2.50
CA LEU A 25 7.99 -32.17 2.87
C LEU A 25 7.40 -31.01 3.70
N CYS A 26 8.19 -30.41 4.60
CA CYS A 26 7.75 -29.25 5.38
C CYS A 26 7.50 -28.03 4.47
N PHE A 27 8.35 -27.81 3.47
CA PHE A 27 8.14 -26.75 2.47
C PHE A 27 6.86 -26.96 1.65
N ILE A 28 6.58 -28.19 1.21
CA ILE A 28 5.35 -28.54 0.48
C ILE A 28 4.11 -28.30 1.36
N CYS A 29 4.15 -28.71 2.63
CA CYS A 29 3.04 -28.49 3.57
C CYS A 29 2.78 -27.00 3.85
N VAL A 30 3.82 -26.19 4.03
CA VAL A 30 3.67 -24.73 4.24
C VAL A 30 3.14 -24.03 2.99
N PHE A 31 3.59 -24.46 1.81
CA PHE A 31 3.14 -23.91 0.53
C PHE A 31 1.67 -24.26 0.20
N VAL A 32 1.24 -25.49 0.50
CA VAL A 32 -0.15 -25.95 0.33
C VAL A 32 -1.09 -25.29 1.34
N HIS A 33 -0.62 -25.03 2.56
CA HIS A 33 -1.41 -24.33 3.58
C HIS A 33 -1.61 -22.84 3.23
N TRP A 34 -0.61 -22.20 2.62
CA TRP A 34 -0.74 -20.84 2.08
C TRP A 34 -1.78 -20.76 0.95
N TYR A 35 -1.83 -21.78 0.07
CA TYR A 35 -2.78 -21.85 -1.04
C TYR A 35 -4.26 -21.94 -0.59
N SER A 36 -4.53 -22.55 0.57
CA SER A 36 -5.90 -22.79 1.06
C SER A 36 -6.55 -21.57 1.72
N SER A 37 -5.78 -20.57 2.16
CA SER A 37 -6.28 -19.39 2.88
C SER A 37 -6.84 -18.27 1.99
N VAL A 38 -6.83 -18.43 0.66
CA VAL A 38 -7.11 -17.36 -0.32
C VAL A 38 -8.57 -17.30 -0.81
N ASN A 39 -9.43 -18.29 -0.50
CA ASN A 39 -10.64 -18.56 -1.32
C ASN A 39 -12.02 -18.56 -0.61
N ILE A 40 -12.30 -17.70 0.39
CA ILE A 40 -13.65 -17.67 1.01
C ILE A 40 -14.16 -16.23 1.18
N VAL A 41 -15.10 -15.80 0.31
CA VAL A 41 -15.92 -14.59 0.48
C VAL A 41 -17.39 -14.91 0.18
N SER A 42 -18.29 -14.55 1.10
CA SER A 42 -19.75 -14.71 0.98
C SER A 42 -20.48 -13.37 1.18
N VAL A 43 -21.51 -13.17 0.35
CA VAL A 43 -22.33 -11.95 0.12
C VAL A 43 -23.43 -11.76 1.17
N PRO A 44 -23.82 -10.51 1.52
CA PRO A 44 -25.15 -10.22 2.05
C PRO A 44 -25.96 -9.15 1.25
N PRO A 45 -27.29 -9.05 1.43
CA PRO A 45 -28.17 -8.20 0.63
C PRO A 45 -28.68 -6.91 1.34
N ASN A 46 -29.14 -5.99 0.47
CA ASN A 46 -29.90 -4.73 0.62
C ASN A 46 -30.85 -4.56 1.82
N ILE A 47 -31.09 -3.30 2.23
CA ILE A 47 -32.41 -2.62 2.18
C ILE A 47 -32.28 -1.10 2.50
N SER A 48 -33.08 -0.33 1.77
CA SER A 48 -33.33 1.11 1.70
C SER A 48 -34.10 1.76 2.86
N SER A 49 -33.94 3.08 3.08
CA SER A 49 -34.98 4.09 2.78
C SER A 49 -34.66 5.49 3.35
N ILE A 50 -35.19 6.49 2.65
CA ILE A 50 -34.98 7.95 2.73
C ILE A 50 -36.10 8.60 3.54
N THR A 51 -35.86 9.68 4.29
CA THR A 51 -36.83 10.80 4.33
C THR A 51 -36.18 12.14 4.71
N THR A 52 -36.56 13.15 3.93
CA THR A 52 -36.21 14.58 3.92
C THR A 52 -37.11 15.42 4.82
N VAL A 53 -36.61 16.48 5.47
CA VAL A 53 -37.40 17.70 5.77
C VAL A 53 -36.49 18.95 5.70
N ALA A 54 -37.02 20.00 5.07
CA ALA A 54 -36.41 21.28 4.75
C ALA A 54 -36.78 22.39 5.78
N PRO A 55 -36.18 23.61 5.69
CA PRO A 55 -35.82 24.44 6.84
C PRO A 55 -36.71 25.68 7.06
N GLU A 56 -36.57 26.34 8.21
CA GLU A 56 -37.07 27.70 8.44
C GLU A 56 -36.00 28.62 9.04
N THR A 57 -35.89 29.80 8.44
CA THR A 57 -35.01 30.95 8.72
C THR A 57 -35.63 31.94 9.70
N SER A 58 -34.86 32.49 10.65
CA SER A 58 -35.01 33.90 11.06
C SER A 58 -33.75 34.45 11.75
N SER A 59 -33.44 35.71 11.45
CA SER A 59 -32.18 36.44 11.68
C SER A 59 -32.08 37.12 13.06
N ALA A 60 -30.92 37.00 13.72
CA ALA A 60 -30.49 37.94 14.76
C ALA A 60 -28.97 38.12 14.74
N VAL A 61 -28.51 39.37 14.81
CA VAL A 61 -27.09 39.77 14.85
C VAL A 61 -26.48 39.30 16.18
N ILE A 62 -25.49 38.40 16.14
CA ILE A 62 -24.86 37.81 17.34
C ILE A 62 -23.57 38.54 17.70
N ASN A 63 -23.53 39.05 18.94
CA ASN A 63 -22.34 39.54 19.61
C ASN A 63 -21.67 38.32 20.30
N ILE A 64 -20.66 37.71 19.66
CA ILE A 64 -20.00 36.48 20.19
C ILE A 64 -19.07 36.88 21.34
N THR A 65 -19.62 37.03 22.54
CA THR A 65 -18.85 37.04 23.79
C THR A 65 -18.84 35.62 24.34
N LEU A 66 -17.67 34.99 24.38
CA LEU A 66 -17.48 33.73 25.10
C LEU A 66 -17.69 34.00 26.59
N GLN A 67 -18.75 33.40 27.14
CA GLN A 67 -18.93 33.24 28.57
C GLN A 67 -17.74 32.42 29.09
N GLU A 68 -17.14 32.83 30.21
CA GLU A 68 -15.94 32.25 30.88
C GLU A 68 -16.11 30.78 31.37
N GLY A 69 -16.82 29.92 30.63
CA GLY A 69 -17.35 28.64 31.13
C GLY A 69 -17.07 27.40 30.27
N CYS A 70 -15.97 27.31 29.51
CA CYS A 70 -15.54 26.03 28.92
C CYS A 70 -14.59 25.22 29.83
N THR A 71 -14.66 25.41 31.14
CA THR A 71 -13.90 24.64 32.15
C THR A 71 -14.73 23.59 32.91
N SER A 72 -16.06 23.50 32.70
CA SER A 72 -16.92 22.60 33.48
C SER A 72 -18.01 21.82 32.71
N GLN A 73 -18.11 21.96 31.38
CA GLN A 73 -19.03 21.18 30.54
C GLN A 73 -18.26 20.14 29.70
N THR A 74 -18.88 18.99 29.41
CA THR A 74 -18.35 17.99 28.48
C THR A 74 -17.91 18.67 27.18
N SER A 75 -16.65 18.45 26.78
CA SER A 75 -15.96 19.18 25.70
C SER A 75 -16.77 19.30 24.39
N GLY A 76 -17.55 18.27 24.04
CA GLY A 76 -18.44 18.26 22.87
C GLY A 76 -19.57 19.30 22.89
N GLY A 77 -20.10 19.65 24.07
CA GLY A 77 -21.21 20.63 24.19
C GLY A 77 -20.78 22.08 23.97
N CYS A 78 -19.54 22.44 24.37
CA CYS A 78 -18.97 23.77 24.14
C CYS A 78 -18.71 24.00 22.63
N LEU A 79 -18.16 22.99 21.93
CA LEU A 79 -17.95 23.08 20.49
C LEU A 79 -19.28 23.20 19.72
N GLN A 80 -20.26 22.36 20.06
CA GLN A 80 -21.58 22.37 19.41
C GLN A 80 -22.24 23.76 19.51
N ASN A 81 -22.25 24.36 20.70
CA ASN A 81 -22.83 25.68 20.94
C ASN A 81 -22.06 26.79 20.19
N LEU A 82 -20.72 26.74 20.17
CA LEU A 82 -19.91 27.70 19.42
C LEU A 82 -20.19 27.61 17.90
N LEU A 83 -20.29 26.40 17.36
CA LEU A 83 -20.52 26.18 15.93
C LEU A 83 -21.97 26.51 15.53
N GLU A 84 -22.96 26.28 16.40
CA GLU A 84 -24.34 26.74 16.20
C GLU A 84 -24.44 28.27 16.19
N GLN A 85 -23.68 28.99 17.02
CA GLN A 85 -23.61 30.46 16.97
C GLN A 85 -23.02 30.96 15.64
N ILE A 86 -22.05 30.25 15.07
CA ILE A 86 -21.47 30.57 13.76
C ILE A 86 -22.49 30.36 12.63
N GLU A 87 -23.32 29.32 12.75
CA GLU A 87 -24.37 29.03 11.78
C GLU A 87 -25.40 30.16 11.68
N ASN A 88 -25.66 30.86 12.78
CA ASN A 88 -26.61 31.96 12.84
C ASN A 88 -26.01 33.34 12.44
N ILE A 89 -24.72 33.40 12.03
CA ILE A 89 -24.14 34.63 11.48
C ILE A 89 -24.79 34.94 10.12
N THR A 90 -25.56 36.03 10.07
CA THR A 90 -26.18 36.56 8.85
C THR A 90 -25.28 37.58 8.16
N ALA A 91 -24.82 37.24 6.95
CA ALA A 91 -24.39 38.08 5.80
C ALA A 91 -23.45 39.30 5.99
N GLN A 92 -23.05 39.69 7.20
CA GLN A 92 -22.20 40.84 7.44
C GLN A 92 -20.74 40.53 7.11
N VAL A 93 -20.03 41.51 6.53
CA VAL A 93 -18.59 41.41 6.32
C VAL A 93 -17.88 41.54 7.66
N LEU A 94 -17.14 40.52 8.07
CA LEU A 94 -16.41 40.51 9.34
C LEU A 94 -14.95 40.92 9.14
N PRO A 95 -14.31 41.57 10.13
CA PRO A 95 -12.87 41.82 10.11
C PRO A 95 -12.08 40.50 10.08
N LEU A 96 -10.95 40.49 9.36
CA LEU A 96 -10.08 39.31 9.26
C LEU A 96 -9.66 38.79 10.64
N SER A 97 -9.33 39.68 11.58
CA SER A 97 -8.93 39.32 12.94
C SER A 97 -10.02 38.57 13.71
N THR A 98 -11.30 38.97 13.54
CA THR A 98 -12.43 38.29 14.16
C THR A 98 -12.59 36.88 13.58
N VAL A 99 -12.50 36.74 12.25
CA VAL A 99 -12.61 35.43 11.57
C VAL A 99 -11.49 34.49 12.01
N THR A 100 -10.23 34.95 12.01
CA THR A 100 -9.09 34.13 12.40
C THR A 100 -9.15 33.71 13.87
N ASN A 101 -9.61 34.60 14.75
CA ASN A 101 -9.78 34.27 16.18
C ASN A 101 -10.85 33.20 16.39
N ILE A 102 -11.99 33.30 15.71
CA ILE A 102 -13.06 32.31 15.81
C ILE A 102 -12.59 30.96 15.26
N LEU A 103 -11.92 30.94 14.10
CA LEU A 103 -11.35 29.72 13.53
C LEU A 103 -10.37 29.05 14.50
N MET A 104 -9.43 29.82 15.06
CA MET A 104 -8.47 29.32 16.03
C MET A 104 -9.16 28.67 17.24
N MET A 105 -10.20 29.31 17.79
CA MET A 105 -10.98 28.75 18.91
C MET A 105 -11.71 27.46 18.51
N ALA A 106 -12.34 27.43 17.34
CA ALA A 106 -13.06 26.25 16.85
C ALA A 106 -12.12 25.04 16.66
N PHE A 107 -10.94 25.25 16.07
CA PHE A 107 -9.97 24.18 15.87
C PHE A 107 -9.34 23.70 17.19
N ASN A 108 -8.98 24.60 18.10
CA ASN A 108 -8.48 24.20 19.44
C ASN A 108 -9.53 23.39 20.22
N ALA A 109 -10.80 23.78 20.14
CA ALA A 109 -11.88 23.02 20.78
C ALA A 109 -12.08 21.64 20.13
N SER A 110 -11.93 21.53 18.81
CA SER A 110 -12.00 20.24 18.11
C SER A 110 -10.88 19.28 18.48
N GLU A 111 -9.67 19.80 18.76
CA GLU A 111 -8.51 19.00 19.19
C GLU A 111 -8.71 18.43 20.60
N ASN A 112 -9.23 19.25 21.53
CA ASN A 112 -9.58 18.78 22.88
C ASN A 112 -10.63 17.65 22.86
N ILE A 113 -11.58 17.70 21.94
CA ILE A 113 -12.58 16.63 21.76
C ILE A 113 -11.89 15.35 21.29
N LEU A 114 -10.98 15.45 20.31
CA LEU A 114 -10.25 14.31 19.78
C LEU A 114 -9.44 13.58 20.87
N GLU A 115 -8.80 14.32 21.77
CA GLU A 115 -8.08 13.73 22.92
C GLU A 115 -9.02 12.97 23.87
N SER A 116 -10.23 13.49 24.10
CA SER A 116 -11.25 12.85 24.93
C SER A 116 -11.92 11.64 24.27
N SER A 117 -11.88 11.57 22.93
CA SER A 117 -12.70 10.67 22.11
C SER A 117 -11.93 9.48 21.55
N SER A 118 -10.87 9.02 22.21
CA SER A 118 -10.01 7.90 21.78
C SER A 118 -10.74 6.54 21.60
N SER A 119 -12.04 6.47 21.90
CA SER A 119 -12.94 5.33 21.64
C SER A 119 -14.22 5.71 20.84
N ALA A 120 -14.28 6.90 20.23
CA ALA A 120 -15.50 7.42 19.63
C ALA A 120 -15.92 6.71 18.34
N ASN A 121 -17.24 6.65 18.15
CA ASN A 121 -17.90 6.06 17.00
C ASN A 121 -17.53 6.82 15.71
N PRO A 122 -17.17 6.15 14.59
CA PRO A 122 -16.88 6.81 13.32
C PRO A 122 -17.95 7.83 12.88
N ALA A 123 -19.22 7.55 13.13
CA ALA A 123 -20.30 8.48 12.79
C ALA A 123 -20.23 9.81 13.56
N GLU A 124 -19.81 9.79 14.83
CA GLU A 124 -19.65 10.99 15.65
C GLU A 124 -18.47 11.84 15.17
N LEU A 125 -17.34 11.20 14.82
CA LEU A 125 -16.16 11.88 14.26
C LEU A 125 -16.51 12.59 12.94
N ALA A 126 -17.22 11.90 12.04
CA ALA A 126 -17.72 12.48 10.80
C ALA A 126 -18.63 13.69 11.07
N SER A 127 -19.54 13.59 12.05
CA SER A 127 -20.43 14.68 12.45
C SER A 127 -19.66 15.91 12.94
N TYR A 128 -18.66 15.73 13.81
CA TYR A 128 -17.81 16.84 14.26
C TYR A 128 -17.02 17.46 13.12
N GLY A 129 -16.43 16.63 12.24
CA GLY A 129 -15.73 17.10 11.04
C GLY A 129 -16.62 17.96 10.14
N ASN A 130 -17.85 17.51 9.88
CA ASN A 130 -18.84 18.26 9.11
C ASN A 130 -19.15 19.62 9.72
N LEU A 131 -19.31 19.67 11.04
CA LEU A 131 -19.64 20.90 11.74
C LEU A 131 -18.49 21.91 11.66
N VAL A 132 -17.25 21.45 11.80
CA VAL A 132 -16.04 22.29 11.62
C VAL A 132 -15.91 22.78 10.19
N LEU A 133 -16.12 21.91 9.18
CA LEU A 133 -16.09 22.29 7.76
C LEU A 133 -17.14 23.37 7.44
N LYS A 134 -18.40 23.12 7.80
CA LYS A 134 -19.52 24.03 7.55
C LYS A 134 -19.31 25.38 8.23
N SER A 135 -18.82 25.38 9.46
CA SER A 135 -18.55 26.61 10.21
C SER A 135 -17.38 27.39 9.62
N SER A 136 -16.34 26.68 9.18
CA SER A 136 -15.19 27.27 8.47
C SER A 136 -15.62 27.92 7.16
N GLU A 137 -16.44 27.22 6.37
CA GLU A 137 -17.02 27.74 5.12
C GLU A 137 -17.85 28.99 5.37
N ARG A 138 -18.68 28.97 6.42
CA ARG A 138 -19.51 30.13 6.78
C ARG A 138 -18.64 31.33 7.17
N LEU A 139 -17.65 31.11 8.03
CA LEU A 139 -16.74 32.17 8.47
C LEU A 139 -15.93 32.77 7.32
N ILE A 140 -15.36 31.94 6.45
CA ILE A 140 -14.57 32.44 5.32
C ILE A 140 -15.44 33.21 4.32
N SER A 141 -16.71 32.85 4.16
CA SER A 141 -17.66 33.59 3.32
C SER A 141 -17.88 35.03 3.78
N THR A 142 -17.70 35.33 5.08
CA THR A 142 -17.83 36.68 5.62
C THR A 142 -16.66 37.61 5.27
N LEU A 143 -15.53 37.07 4.82
CA LEU A 143 -14.40 37.88 4.33
C LEU A 143 -14.66 38.46 2.93
N VAL A 144 -15.67 37.93 2.21
CA VAL A 144 -16.02 38.40 0.88
C VAL A 144 -16.68 39.77 0.96
N LYS A 145 -16.00 40.76 0.39
CA LYS A 145 -16.47 42.14 0.21
C LYS A 145 -16.66 42.44 -1.28
N GLN A 146 -17.54 43.38 -1.57
CA GLN A 146 -17.76 43.83 -2.95
C GLN A 146 -16.53 44.63 -3.42
N THR A 147 -16.08 44.36 -4.64
CA THR A 147 -14.94 45.05 -5.28
C THR A 147 -15.28 45.34 -6.74
N ASP A 148 -14.79 46.45 -7.28
CA ASP A 148 -14.96 46.78 -8.70
C ASP A 148 -13.94 46.06 -9.59
N THR A 149 -12.74 45.75 -9.06
CA THR A 149 -11.61 45.17 -9.80
C THR A 149 -11.29 43.76 -9.29
N ASN A 150 -10.29 43.61 -8.45
CA ASN A 150 -9.98 42.38 -7.73
C ASN A 150 -9.53 42.73 -6.31
N ASP A 151 -9.67 41.76 -5.41
CA ASP A 151 -9.12 41.86 -4.07
C ASP A 151 -8.81 40.45 -3.54
N SER A 152 -7.91 40.35 -2.58
CA SER A 152 -7.50 39.08 -2.00
C SER A 152 -7.25 39.21 -0.52
N VAL A 153 -7.70 38.21 0.23
CA VAL A 153 -7.45 38.10 1.67
C VAL A 153 -6.88 36.72 1.94
N SER A 154 -5.77 36.63 2.66
CA SER A 154 -5.15 35.37 3.04
C SER A 154 -4.79 35.35 4.52
N PHE A 155 -4.82 34.16 5.12
CA PHE A 155 -4.38 33.94 6.49
C PHE A 155 -3.78 32.54 6.65
N THR A 156 -2.89 32.42 7.64
CA THR A 156 -2.23 31.16 7.99
C THR A 156 -2.31 30.98 9.50
N LEU A 157 -2.97 29.91 9.93
CA LEU A 157 -3.04 29.45 11.32
C LEU A 157 -2.41 28.05 11.39
N ALA A 158 -2.10 27.57 12.60
CA ALA A 158 -1.51 26.25 12.77
C ALA A 158 -2.39 25.11 12.21
N ALA A 159 -3.70 25.16 12.50
CA ALA A 159 -4.65 24.15 12.08
C ALA A 159 -5.22 24.36 10.66
N VAL A 160 -5.20 25.59 10.14
CA VAL A 160 -5.89 25.94 8.90
C VAL A 160 -5.23 27.12 8.17
N GLU A 161 -5.12 27.00 6.86
CA GLU A 161 -4.72 28.07 5.94
C GLU A 161 -5.91 28.41 5.04
N GLY A 162 -6.08 29.69 4.72
CA GLY A 162 -7.19 30.14 3.88
C GLY A 162 -6.84 31.32 3.00
N GLN A 163 -7.34 31.32 1.78
CA GLN A 163 -7.23 32.41 0.83
C GLN A 163 -8.58 32.64 0.15
N VAL A 164 -9.01 33.90 0.11
CA VAL A 164 -10.21 34.36 -0.58
C VAL A 164 -9.77 35.30 -1.67
N PHE A 165 -10.19 35.02 -2.91
CA PHE A 165 -9.95 35.89 -4.04
C PHE A 165 -11.28 36.35 -4.62
N MET A 166 -11.41 37.66 -4.83
CA MET A 166 -12.63 38.33 -5.26
C MET A 166 -12.39 39.03 -6.58
N VAL A 167 -13.36 38.92 -7.49
CA VAL A 167 -13.34 39.53 -8.81
C VAL A 167 -14.61 40.34 -9.00
N GLY A 168 -14.44 41.57 -9.44
CA GLY A 168 -15.49 42.51 -9.81
C GLY A 168 -15.61 42.71 -11.33
N PRO A 169 -16.55 43.58 -11.75
CA PRO A 169 -16.90 43.75 -13.17
C PRO A 169 -15.81 44.38 -14.04
N GLN A 170 -14.87 45.12 -13.44
CA GLN A 170 -13.82 45.87 -14.13
C GLN A 170 -12.44 45.19 -14.05
N VAL A 171 -12.39 43.87 -13.79
CA VAL A 171 -11.11 43.17 -13.64
C VAL A 171 -10.29 43.22 -14.95
N PRO A 172 -8.99 43.58 -14.91
CA PRO A 172 -8.13 43.51 -16.08
C PRO A 172 -7.90 42.03 -16.47
N PHE A 173 -8.23 41.69 -17.72
CA PHE A 173 -8.35 40.31 -18.21
C PHE A 173 -7.03 39.61 -18.56
N GLU A 174 -6.05 39.53 -17.66
CA GLU A 174 -4.78 38.86 -17.97
C GLU A 174 -4.67 37.42 -17.45
N LYS A 175 -4.91 37.16 -16.16
CA LYS A 175 -5.10 35.81 -15.57
C LYS A 175 -5.43 35.96 -14.09
N ILE A 176 -6.23 35.06 -13.51
CA ILE A 176 -6.39 35.02 -12.05
C ILE A 176 -5.18 34.33 -11.43
N PRO A 177 -4.61 34.86 -10.32
CA PRO A 177 -3.53 34.20 -9.61
C PRO A 177 -3.99 32.83 -9.10
N ARG A 178 -3.08 31.86 -9.14
CA ARG A 178 -3.27 30.57 -8.49
C ARG A 178 -3.48 30.80 -6.99
N LEU A 179 -4.41 30.05 -6.39
CA LEU A 179 -4.55 30.06 -4.94
C LEU A 179 -3.60 29.02 -4.35
N ASP A 180 -2.78 29.44 -3.40
CA ASP A 180 -1.67 28.63 -2.87
C ASP A 180 -1.74 28.56 -1.34
N THR A 181 -1.45 27.37 -0.80
CA THR A 181 -1.18 27.11 0.61
C THR A 181 0.15 26.35 0.73
N THR A 182 0.61 26.08 1.95
CA THR A 182 1.88 25.36 2.19
C THR A 182 1.97 24.01 1.45
N ASN A 183 0.88 23.24 1.42
CA ASN A 183 0.85 21.86 0.90
C ASN A 183 -0.09 21.67 -0.28
N SER A 184 -0.78 22.71 -0.75
CA SER A 184 -1.75 22.56 -1.82
C SER A 184 -1.93 23.83 -2.63
N SER A 185 -2.50 23.70 -3.82
CA SER A 185 -2.81 24.85 -4.67
C SER A 185 -3.93 24.54 -5.64
N MET A 186 -4.64 25.58 -6.08
CA MET A 186 -5.87 25.49 -6.87
C MET A 186 -5.82 26.43 -8.07
N ASP A 187 -6.21 25.92 -9.24
CA ASP A 187 -6.41 26.68 -10.47
C ASP A 187 -7.88 26.58 -10.90
N ILE A 188 -8.55 27.74 -11.02
CA ILE A 188 -9.98 27.88 -11.31
C ILE A 188 -10.23 29.03 -12.27
N ASP A 189 -11.12 28.82 -13.24
CA ASP A 189 -11.56 29.85 -14.19
C ASP A 189 -12.60 30.79 -13.56
N LEU A 190 -12.20 31.53 -12.53
CA LEU A 190 -13.09 32.44 -11.80
C LEU A 190 -13.53 33.64 -12.66
N ILE A 191 -12.79 34.01 -13.72
CA ILE A 191 -13.24 35.01 -14.71
C ILE A 191 -14.44 34.47 -15.49
N GLY A 192 -14.36 33.22 -15.96
CA GLY A 192 -15.47 32.56 -16.64
C GLY A 192 -16.73 32.50 -15.77
N ILE A 193 -16.56 32.17 -14.49
CA ILE A 193 -17.65 32.13 -13.50
C ILE A 193 -18.24 33.53 -13.29
N ALA A 194 -17.40 34.55 -13.08
CA ALA A 194 -17.86 35.93 -12.90
C ALA A 194 -18.66 36.43 -14.12
N LYS A 195 -18.24 36.11 -15.35
CA LYS A 195 -18.96 36.50 -16.58
C LYS A 195 -20.37 35.93 -16.67
N ASN A 196 -20.58 34.73 -16.13
CA ASN A 196 -21.88 34.04 -16.13
C ASN A 196 -22.75 34.40 -14.90
N SER A 197 -22.22 35.19 -13.97
CA SER A 197 -22.93 35.72 -12.81
C SER A 197 -23.67 37.02 -13.16
N LYS A 198 -24.86 37.22 -12.59
CA LYS A 198 -25.70 38.41 -12.85
C LYS A 198 -24.99 39.73 -12.51
N GLU A 199 -24.17 39.71 -11.47
CA GLU A 199 -23.47 40.88 -10.94
C GLU A 199 -22.10 41.10 -11.60
N ARG A 200 -21.73 40.27 -12.58
CA ARG A 200 -20.38 40.20 -13.15
C ARG A 200 -19.26 40.11 -12.11
N SER A 201 -19.60 39.57 -10.95
CA SER A 201 -18.71 39.42 -9.79
C SER A 201 -18.76 37.98 -9.31
N ALA A 202 -17.63 37.50 -8.81
CA ALA A 202 -17.51 36.18 -8.18
C ALA A 202 -16.38 36.20 -7.14
N ALA A 203 -16.49 35.34 -6.14
CA ALA A 203 -15.44 35.10 -5.18
C ALA A 203 -15.19 33.60 -5.05
N VAL A 204 -13.92 33.23 -4.86
CA VAL A 204 -13.52 31.86 -4.52
C VAL A 204 -12.83 31.90 -3.17
N ALA A 205 -13.15 30.93 -2.32
CA ALA A 205 -12.41 30.67 -1.10
C ALA A 205 -11.77 29.29 -1.17
N PHE A 206 -10.49 29.23 -0.85
CA PHE A 206 -9.69 28.00 -0.81
C PHE A 206 -9.09 27.85 0.59
N MET A 207 -9.34 26.71 1.22
CA MET A 207 -8.87 26.39 2.57
C MET A 207 -8.08 25.08 2.55
N SER A 208 -7.04 25.00 3.38
CA SER A 208 -6.28 23.77 3.65
C SER A 208 -6.27 23.52 5.16
N TYR A 209 -6.76 22.35 5.57
CA TYR A 209 -6.88 21.94 6.96
C TYR A 209 -5.77 20.93 7.30
N ASN A 210 -4.93 21.29 8.27
CA ASN A 210 -3.77 20.50 8.65
C ASN A 210 -4.12 19.36 9.63
N THR A 211 -5.18 19.50 10.42
CA THR A 211 -5.56 18.56 11.49
C THR A 211 -6.79 17.71 11.17
N MET A 212 -7.42 17.92 10.01
CA MET A 212 -8.72 17.32 9.68
C MET A 212 -8.63 15.81 9.36
N GLU A 213 -7.44 15.26 9.09
CA GLU A 213 -7.26 13.82 8.86
C GLU A 213 -7.66 12.95 10.07
N ASN A 214 -7.69 13.55 11.27
CA ASN A 214 -8.10 12.87 12.49
C ASN A 214 -9.62 12.73 12.64
N LEU A 215 -10.37 13.71 12.12
CA LEU A 215 -11.83 13.71 12.12
C LEU A 215 -12.39 13.02 10.89
N LEU A 216 -11.79 13.29 9.72
CA LEU A 216 -12.18 12.75 8.42
C LEU A 216 -11.18 11.69 7.98
N LYS A 217 -11.15 10.59 8.73
CA LYS A 217 -10.21 9.49 8.53
C LYS A 217 -10.26 8.92 7.11
N PRO A 218 -9.14 8.37 6.62
CA PRO A 218 -9.11 7.68 5.32
C PRO A 218 -10.01 6.42 5.30
N ASP A 219 -10.37 5.87 6.47
CA ASP A 219 -11.24 4.70 6.59
C ASP A 219 -12.67 4.93 6.08
N PHE A 220 -13.12 6.19 6.03
CA PHE A 220 -14.40 6.58 5.43
C PHE A 220 -14.41 6.44 3.90
N PHE A 221 -13.29 6.08 3.28
CA PHE A 221 -13.27 5.74 1.86
C PHE A 221 -13.66 4.28 1.68
N ASN A 222 -14.90 4.02 1.28
CA ASN A 222 -15.38 2.66 1.13
C ASN A 222 -14.94 2.07 -0.23
N THR A 223 -14.10 1.02 -0.18
CA THR A 223 -13.62 0.31 -1.36
C THR A 223 -13.76 -1.19 -1.14
N SER A 224 -14.11 -1.93 -2.19
CA SER A 224 -14.44 -3.36 -2.10
C SER A 224 -13.26 -4.28 -1.78
N SER A 225 -12.04 -3.74 -1.83
CA SER A 225 -10.79 -4.46 -1.61
C SER A 225 -10.27 -4.26 -0.19
N ASP A 226 -9.71 -5.31 0.39
CA ASP A 226 -9.06 -5.29 1.70
C ASP A 226 -7.70 -4.55 1.64
N THR A 227 -7.76 -3.22 1.51
CA THR A 227 -6.60 -2.33 1.33
C THR A 227 -6.34 -1.48 2.56
N VAL A 228 -5.07 -1.17 2.82
CA VAL A 228 -4.68 -0.10 3.75
C VAL A 228 -4.93 1.23 3.05
N LYS A 229 -5.68 2.12 3.72
CA LYS A 229 -6.00 3.46 3.20
C LYS A 229 -5.18 4.47 3.95
N THR A 230 -4.42 5.29 3.22
CA THR A 230 -3.54 6.29 3.79
C THR A 230 -3.87 7.65 3.21
N MET A 231 -4.11 8.62 4.07
CA MET A 231 -4.28 10.01 3.65
C MET A 231 -2.94 10.54 3.13
N MET A 232 -2.86 11.02 1.88
CA MET A 232 -1.60 11.46 1.26
C MET A 232 -1.49 12.98 1.16
N SER A 233 -2.55 13.72 1.45
CA SER A 233 -2.57 15.18 1.48
C SER A 233 -3.27 15.71 2.73
N THR A 234 -3.13 17.00 2.99
CA THR A 234 -4.07 17.72 3.85
C THR A 234 -5.47 17.70 3.22
N VAL A 235 -6.49 17.86 4.04
CA VAL A 235 -7.87 18.05 3.55
C VAL A 235 -7.96 19.49 3.05
N ILE A 236 -8.47 19.70 1.84
CA ILE A 236 -8.68 21.02 1.27
C ILE A 236 -10.17 21.28 1.04
N SER A 237 -10.61 22.53 1.07
CA SER A 237 -11.98 22.89 0.68
C SER A 237 -11.96 24.08 -0.25
N ALA A 238 -12.80 24.03 -1.27
CA ALA A 238 -13.00 25.11 -2.21
C ALA A 238 -14.49 25.40 -2.34
N THR A 239 -14.86 26.67 -2.26
CA THR A 239 -16.26 27.13 -2.38
C THR A 239 -16.32 28.47 -3.13
N LEU A 240 -17.49 28.80 -3.67
CA LEU A 240 -17.78 30.07 -4.35
C LEU A 240 -18.70 30.95 -3.48
N PRO A 241 -18.17 31.54 -2.40
CA PRO A 241 -18.98 32.32 -1.47
C PRO A 241 -19.60 33.54 -2.17
N LYS A 242 -20.85 33.86 -1.80
CA LYS A 242 -21.61 35.02 -2.32
C LYS A 242 -21.65 35.13 -3.86
N THR A 243 -21.59 33.99 -4.56
CA THR A 243 -21.64 33.95 -6.03
C THR A 243 -22.96 33.34 -6.48
N THR A 244 -23.68 34.01 -7.39
CA THR A 244 -25.03 33.60 -7.80
C THR A 244 -25.06 32.38 -8.73
N ASN A 245 -24.01 32.20 -9.54
CA ASN A 245 -23.85 31.06 -10.43
C ASN A 245 -22.62 30.25 -9.98
N THR A 246 -22.86 29.01 -9.53
CA THR A 246 -21.81 28.10 -9.05
C THR A 246 -21.39 27.07 -10.10
N GLU A 247 -21.96 27.11 -11.31
CA GLU A 247 -21.61 26.20 -12.39
C GLU A 247 -20.20 26.50 -12.91
N LEU A 248 -19.38 25.45 -12.95
CA LEU A 248 -18.02 25.52 -13.46
C LEU A 248 -18.02 25.39 -14.99
N THR A 249 -17.39 26.34 -15.69
CA THR A 249 -17.20 26.27 -17.15
C THR A 249 -16.10 25.29 -17.55
N LYS A 250 -15.15 25.05 -16.66
CA LYS A 250 -14.03 24.11 -16.82
C LYS A 250 -13.80 23.37 -15.50
N PRO A 251 -13.29 22.13 -15.55
CA PRO A 251 -12.86 21.43 -14.35
C PRO A 251 -11.83 22.25 -13.57
N VAL A 252 -11.88 22.14 -12.25
CA VAL A 252 -10.95 22.80 -11.34
C VAL A 252 -9.79 21.84 -11.07
N ASN A 253 -8.58 22.38 -11.14
CA ASN A 253 -7.37 21.58 -10.94
C ASN A 253 -6.72 21.91 -9.59
N PHE A 254 -6.55 20.88 -8.77
CA PHE A 254 -5.86 20.98 -7.49
C PHE A 254 -4.51 20.27 -7.59
N THR A 255 -3.44 20.86 -7.04
CA THR A 255 -2.18 20.17 -6.84
C THR A 255 -1.96 19.97 -5.35
N LEU A 256 -1.83 18.72 -4.94
CA LEU A 256 -1.70 18.26 -3.57
C LEU A 256 -0.30 17.71 -3.36
N LYS A 257 0.46 18.31 -2.45
CA LYS A 257 1.78 17.82 -2.05
C LYS A 257 1.61 16.59 -1.17
N HIS A 258 2.46 15.59 -1.39
CA HIS A 258 2.45 14.39 -0.57
C HIS A 258 3.00 14.70 0.83
N ILE A 259 2.20 14.43 1.86
CA ILE A 259 2.58 14.61 3.28
C ILE A 259 3.18 13.33 3.90
N ARG A 260 3.18 12.23 3.14
CA ARG A 260 3.73 10.92 3.51
C ARG A 260 4.54 10.35 2.34
N ASP A 261 5.35 9.33 2.61
CA ASP A 261 6.16 8.67 1.59
C ASP A 261 5.26 8.01 0.53
N PHE A 262 5.60 8.24 -0.74
CA PHE A 262 4.86 7.70 -1.86
C PHE A 262 5.27 6.26 -2.15
N ASP A 263 4.32 5.33 -2.06
CA ASP A 263 4.50 3.93 -2.43
C ASP A 263 4.09 3.74 -3.91
N PRO A 264 5.03 3.39 -4.82
CA PRO A 264 4.71 3.15 -6.23
C PRO A 264 3.78 1.97 -6.48
N SER A 265 3.62 1.05 -5.51
CA SER A 265 2.67 -0.07 -5.58
C SER A 265 1.24 0.31 -5.19
N GLY A 266 1.06 1.49 -4.58
CA GLY A 266 -0.24 2.00 -4.17
C GLY A 266 -1.01 2.70 -5.30
N SER A 267 -2.34 2.59 -5.26
CA SER A 267 -3.24 3.36 -6.14
C SER A 267 -3.65 4.65 -5.45
N LEU A 268 -3.50 5.79 -6.12
CA LEU A 268 -3.98 7.09 -5.63
C LEU A 268 -5.37 7.42 -6.16
N SER A 269 -6.20 7.97 -5.29
CA SER A 269 -7.54 8.45 -5.64
C SER A 269 -7.75 9.87 -5.11
N CYS A 270 -8.15 10.77 -6.00
CA CYS A 270 -8.67 12.09 -5.63
C CYS A 270 -10.11 11.90 -5.18
N VAL A 271 -10.40 12.21 -3.93
CA VAL A 271 -11.72 12.02 -3.32
C VAL A 271 -12.29 13.33 -2.83
N TYR A 272 -13.62 13.42 -2.78
CA TYR A 272 -14.34 14.48 -2.10
C TYR A 272 -15.18 13.92 -0.95
N TRP A 273 -15.42 14.76 0.05
CA TRP A 273 -16.18 14.41 1.25
C TRP A 273 -17.68 14.56 0.99
N ASN A 274 -18.43 13.47 1.14
CA ASN A 274 -19.89 13.45 1.02
C ASN A 274 -20.55 13.18 2.39
N ILE A 275 -20.30 14.05 3.36
CA ILE A 275 -20.92 14.07 4.70
C ILE A 275 -20.49 12.89 5.60
N SER A 276 -20.45 11.66 5.10
CA SER A 276 -20.11 10.46 5.86
C SER A 276 -18.99 9.64 5.22
N GLU A 277 -18.72 9.84 3.93
CA GLU A 277 -17.77 9.02 3.18
C GLU A 277 -16.96 9.85 2.18
N TRP A 278 -15.79 9.31 1.82
CA TRP A 278 -14.95 9.81 0.72
C TRP A 278 -15.39 9.17 -0.60
N ILE A 279 -15.64 9.97 -1.63
CA ILE A 279 -16.15 9.52 -2.93
C ILE A 279 -15.27 10.06 -4.06
N VAL A 280 -15.09 9.28 -5.13
CA VAL A 280 -14.25 9.65 -6.30
C VAL A 280 -15.04 10.40 -7.39
N ASP A 281 -16.37 10.32 -7.36
CA ASP A 281 -17.27 10.82 -8.39
C ASP A 281 -17.01 12.28 -8.80
N GLY A 282 -16.82 12.48 -10.11
CA GLY A 282 -16.53 13.80 -10.67
C GLY A 282 -15.08 14.27 -10.48
N CYS A 283 -14.20 13.46 -9.89
CA CYS A 283 -12.78 13.76 -9.73
C CYS A 283 -11.90 12.70 -10.41
N SER A 284 -10.75 13.13 -10.94
CA SER A 284 -9.77 12.24 -11.57
C SER A 284 -8.34 12.69 -11.29
N VAL A 285 -7.41 11.74 -11.23
CA VAL A 285 -5.97 12.01 -11.16
C VAL A 285 -5.47 12.33 -12.57
N LEU A 286 -4.92 13.53 -12.78
CA LEU A 286 -4.31 13.92 -14.05
C LEU A 286 -2.84 13.53 -14.12
N LYS A 287 -2.11 13.75 -13.02
CA LYS A 287 -0.66 13.56 -12.96
C LYS A 287 -0.23 13.26 -11.54
N THR A 288 0.67 12.31 -11.38
CA THR A 288 1.34 12.01 -10.09
C THR A 288 2.84 11.97 -10.29
N ASN A 289 3.57 12.45 -9.28
CA ASN A 289 5.00 12.24 -9.10
C ASN A 289 5.27 11.82 -7.65
N SER A 290 6.51 11.51 -7.28
CA SER A 290 6.89 11.12 -5.92
C SER A 290 6.50 12.14 -4.85
N SER A 291 6.45 13.43 -5.18
CA SER A 291 6.21 14.51 -4.20
C SER A 291 4.84 15.19 -4.29
N TYR A 292 4.08 15.01 -5.37
CA TYR A 292 2.77 15.66 -5.55
C TYR A 292 1.87 14.93 -6.52
N THR A 293 0.57 15.19 -6.40
CA THR A 293 -0.46 14.73 -7.33
C THR A 293 -1.36 15.88 -7.76
N VAL A 294 -1.76 15.89 -9.03
CA VAL A 294 -2.69 16.85 -9.63
C VAL A 294 -4.03 16.16 -9.87
N CYS A 295 -5.07 16.68 -9.22
CA CYS A 295 -6.45 16.25 -9.34
C CYS A 295 -7.23 17.22 -10.23
N SER A 296 -8.19 16.71 -11.01
CA SER A 296 -9.16 17.51 -11.76
C SER A 296 -10.57 17.10 -11.37
N CYS A 297 -11.36 18.07 -10.91
CA CYS A 297 -12.72 17.84 -10.43
C CYS A 297 -13.73 18.75 -11.15
N VAL A 298 -14.95 18.24 -11.37
CA VAL A 298 -16.04 18.97 -12.06
C VAL A 298 -16.98 19.70 -11.11
N HIS A 299 -16.65 19.73 -9.82
CA HIS A 299 -17.40 20.43 -8.77
C HIS A 299 -16.44 21.01 -7.73
N LEU A 300 -16.99 21.85 -6.86
CA LEU A 300 -16.31 22.43 -5.70
C LEU A 300 -16.87 21.79 -4.44
N SER A 301 -15.97 21.36 -3.56
CA SER A 301 -16.29 20.62 -2.34
C SER A 301 -15.07 20.61 -1.42
N THR A 302 -15.08 19.70 -0.46
CA THR A 302 -13.93 19.35 0.38
C THR A 302 -13.25 18.11 -0.20
N PHE A 303 -11.96 18.19 -0.49
CA PHE A 303 -11.19 17.15 -1.17
C PHE A 303 -10.01 16.64 -0.33
N ALA A 304 -9.57 15.43 -0.64
CA ALA A 304 -8.33 14.85 -0.16
C ALA A 304 -7.73 13.89 -1.20
N LEU A 305 -6.45 13.55 -1.01
CA LEU A 305 -5.78 12.49 -1.74
C LEU A 305 -5.65 11.26 -0.83
N ILE A 306 -6.16 10.11 -1.26
CA ILE A 306 -6.04 8.85 -0.53
C ILE A 306 -5.26 7.84 -1.37
N MET A 307 -4.28 7.19 -0.75
CA MET A 307 -3.58 6.03 -1.31
C MET A 307 -4.16 4.75 -0.75
N GLN A 308 -4.41 3.78 -1.63
CA GLN A 308 -4.77 2.42 -1.30
C GLN A 308 -3.60 1.50 -1.61
N THR A 309 -3.08 0.82 -0.59
CA THR A 309 -2.08 -0.24 -0.75
C THR A 309 -2.67 -1.57 -0.33
N SER A 310 -2.21 -2.67 -0.92
CA SER A 310 -2.62 -4.01 -0.50
C SER A 310 -2.28 -4.21 0.98
N ARG A 311 -3.23 -4.74 1.78
CA ARG A 311 -2.88 -5.15 3.14
C ARG A 311 -1.79 -6.23 3.04
N PRO A 312 -0.61 -6.04 3.68
CA PRO A 312 0.27 -7.16 3.88
C PRO A 312 -0.54 -8.19 4.67
N ALA A 313 -0.57 -9.45 4.20
CA ALA A 313 -1.25 -10.51 4.92
C ALA A 313 -0.75 -10.47 6.38
N GLU A 314 -1.65 -10.49 7.36
CA GLU A 314 -1.24 -10.70 8.75
C GLU A 314 -0.58 -12.07 8.83
N SER A 315 0.74 -12.10 8.64
CA SER A 315 1.53 -13.27 8.92
C SER A 315 1.58 -13.39 10.44
N ASP A 316 1.12 -14.51 10.97
CA ASP A 316 1.34 -14.84 12.37
C ASP A 316 2.84 -14.74 12.62
N SER A 317 3.26 -13.74 13.40
CA SER A 317 4.67 -13.47 13.74
C SER A 317 5.42 -14.73 14.19
N ARG A 318 4.71 -15.72 14.73
CA ARG A 318 5.26 -17.02 15.13
C ARG A 318 5.64 -17.89 13.94
N LEU A 319 4.87 -17.89 12.85
CA LEU A 319 5.15 -18.64 11.63
C LEU A 319 6.37 -18.05 10.90
N ASP A 320 6.50 -16.73 10.84
CA ASP A 320 7.66 -16.07 10.24
C ASP A 320 8.95 -16.36 11.03
N LEU A 321 8.86 -16.30 12.37
CA LEU A 321 9.97 -16.67 13.24
C LEU A 321 10.35 -18.15 13.08
N LEU A 322 9.35 -19.04 13.03
CA LEU A 322 9.58 -20.47 12.82
C LEU A 322 10.27 -20.73 11.47
N ASN A 323 9.77 -20.12 10.39
CA ASN A 323 10.34 -20.23 9.06
C ASN A 323 11.81 -19.75 9.04
N LEU A 324 12.08 -18.60 9.65
CA LEU A 324 13.44 -18.06 9.75
C LEU A 324 14.38 -19.03 10.48
N VAL A 325 13.95 -19.56 11.63
CA VAL A 325 14.74 -20.53 12.42
C VAL A 325 14.99 -21.80 11.60
N CYS A 326 13.97 -22.35 10.95
CA CYS A 326 14.10 -23.54 10.10
C CYS A 326 15.10 -23.35 8.96
N VAL A 327 15.06 -22.20 8.29
CA VAL A 327 15.98 -21.88 7.19
C VAL A 327 17.42 -21.75 7.69
N ILE A 328 17.65 -21.04 8.80
CA ILE A 328 19.00 -20.89 9.38
C ILE A 328 19.58 -22.26 9.76
N VAL A 329 18.78 -23.08 10.44
CA VAL A 329 19.18 -24.43 10.84
C VAL A 329 19.51 -25.28 9.61
N GLY A 330 18.69 -25.23 8.56
CA GLY A 330 18.97 -25.89 7.28
C GLY A 330 20.29 -25.46 6.65
N LEU A 331 20.57 -24.15 6.57
CA LEU A 331 21.83 -23.61 6.04
C LEU A 331 23.06 -24.12 6.80
N VAL A 332 22.97 -24.21 8.14
CA VAL A 332 24.06 -24.77 8.97
C VAL A 332 24.30 -26.24 8.63
N PHE A 333 23.24 -27.04 8.52
CA PHE A 333 23.37 -28.46 8.18
C PHE A 333 23.92 -28.69 6.77
N PHE A 334 23.45 -27.94 5.76
CA PHE A 334 24.00 -28.02 4.40
C PHE A 334 25.48 -27.62 4.36
N SER A 335 25.87 -26.58 5.11
CA SER A 335 27.25 -26.13 5.21
C SER A 335 28.15 -27.17 5.88
N LEU A 336 27.69 -27.77 6.98
CA LEU A 336 28.42 -28.85 7.68
C LEU A 336 28.54 -30.11 6.82
N ALA A 337 27.50 -30.46 6.05
CA ALA A 337 27.56 -31.58 5.12
C ALA A 337 28.62 -31.35 4.03
N LEU A 338 28.63 -30.16 3.41
CA LEU A 338 29.65 -29.80 2.41
C LEU A 338 31.06 -29.76 3.01
N LEU A 339 31.22 -29.23 4.22
CA LEU A 339 32.50 -29.23 4.94
C LEU A 339 32.98 -30.66 5.20
N THR A 340 32.08 -31.54 5.65
CA THR A 340 32.38 -32.96 5.88
C THR A 340 32.82 -33.63 4.58
N PHE A 341 32.09 -33.41 3.48
CA PHE A 341 32.48 -33.93 2.18
C PHE A 341 33.83 -33.38 1.72
N ALA A 342 34.12 -32.09 1.92
CA ALA A 342 35.41 -31.50 1.54
C ALA A 342 36.58 -32.10 2.34
N LEU A 343 36.40 -32.30 3.65
CA LEU A 343 37.40 -32.92 4.53
C LEU A 343 37.58 -34.42 4.25
N CYS A 344 36.48 -35.14 3.99
CA CYS A 344 36.50 -36.58 3.76
C CYS A 344 36.87 -36.97 2.31
N GLN A 345 36.69 -36.08 1.32
CA GLN A 345 37.14 -36.31 -0.07
C GLN A 345 38.66 -36.47 -0.19
N TRP A 346 39.42 -36.08 0.83
CA TRP A 346 40.83 -36.39 0.97
C TRP A 346 41.10 -37.91 1.07
N SER A 347 40.11 -38.71 1.50
CA SER A 347 40.18 -40.17 1.59
C SER A 347 39.47 -40.81 0.38
N SER A 348 40.23 -41.13 -0.66
CA SER A 348 39.75 -41.48 -2.01
C SER A 348 39.00 -42.82 -2.08
N GLY A 349 37.78 -42.82 -2.62
CA GLY A 349 37.08 -44.06 -3.00
C GLY A 349 35.57 -43.99 -3.27
N VAL A 350 34.86 -42.94 -2.87
CA VAL A 350 33.39 -42.85 -2.97
C VAL A 350 32.96 -41.62 -3.79
N ASN A 351 32.18 -41.82 -4.87
CA ASN A 351 31.66 -40.76 -5.72
C ASN A 351 30.37 -40.14 -5.12
N ASN A 352 30.48 -38.99 -4.45
CA ASN A 352 29.36 -38.29 -3.80
C ASN A 352 28.81 -37.11 -4.63
N VAL A 353 29.04 -37.09 -5.93
CA VAL A 353 28.75 -35.93 -6.80
C VAL A 353 27.29 -35.51 -6.78
N ALA A 354 26.32 -36.43 -6.83
CA ALA A 354 24.90 -36.06 -6.75
C ALA A 354 24.55 -35.38 -5.42
N ARG A 355 24.94 -35.97 -4.29
CA ARG A 355 24.74 -35.43 -2.94
C ARG A 355 25.34 -34.03 -2.77
N ILE A 356 26.55 -33.82 -3.28
CA ILE A 356 27.24 -32.53 -3.24
C ILE A 356 26.46 -31.47 -4.04
N ASN A 357 26.01 -31.80 -5.26
CA ASN A 357 25.26 -30.87 -6.09
C ASN A 357 23.88 -30.51 -5.51
N ILE A 358 23.19 -31.43 -4.83
CA ILE A 358 21.96 -31.13 -4.07
C ILE A 358 22.26 -30.11 -2.97
N CYS A 359 23.25 -30.39 -2.13
CA CYS A 359 23.63 -29.49 -1.02
C CYS A 359 24.03 -28.11 -1.52
N ILE A 360 24.82 -28.00 -2.60
CA ILE A 360 25.21 -26.71 -3.19
C ILE A 360 23.98 -25.98 -3.75
N SER A 361 23.12 -26.66 -4.51
CA SER A 361 21.94 -26.04 -5.13
C SER A 361 20.97 -25.50 -4.08
N LEU A 362 20.68 -26.28 -3.03
CA LEU A 362 19.79 -25.86 -1.95
C LEU A 362 20.41 -24.79 -1.06
N LEU A 363 21.71 -24.86 -0.75
CA LEU A 363 22.40 -23.83 0.03
C LEU A 363 22.34 -22.48 -0.70
N LEU A 364 22.67 -22.46 -1.99
CA LEU A 364 22.61 -21.24 -2.80
C LEU A 364 21.18 -20.72 -2.94
N ALA A 365 20.19 -21.60 -3.13
CA ALA A 365 18.79 -21.20 -3.21
C ALA A 365 18.32 -20.50 -1.93
N HIS A 366 18.56 -21.10 -0.77
CA HIS A 366 18.13 -20.54 0.52
C HIS A 366 18.88 -19.26 0.88
N LEU A 367 20.18 -19.18 0.59
CA LEU A 367 20.97 -17.96 0.78
C LEU A 367 20.45 -16.83 -0.13
N LEU A 368 20.22 -17.12 -1.41
CA LEU A 368 19.69 -16.15 -2.37
C LEU A 368 18.29 -15.68 -1.97
N PHE A 369 17.42 -16.58 -1.51
CA PHE A 369 16.10 -16.23 -1.00
C PHE A 369 16.18 -15.27 0.21
N LEU A 370 17.01 -15.59 1.21
CA LEU A 370 17.19 -14.71 2.38
C LEU A 370 17.77 -13.33 2.01
N LEU A 371 18.76 -13.29 1.12
CA LEU A 371 19.33 -12.03 0.63
C LEU A 371 18.29 -11.20 -0.13
N THR A 372 17.46 -11.86 -0.96
CA THR A 372 16.37 -11.20 -1.69
C THR A 372 15.36 -10.59 -0.73
N GLN A 373 14.95 -11.31 0.31
CA GLN A 373 14.04 -10.79 1.33
C GLN A 373 14.67 -9.63 2.13
N ARG A 374 15.95 -9.76 2.53
CA ARG A 374 16.65 -8.73 3.30
C ARG A 374 16.83 -7.42 2.54
N PHE A 375 17.05 -7.49 1.23
CA PHE A 375 17.29 -6.33 0.37
C PHE A 375 16.11 -6.02 -0.57
N LEU A 376 14.91 -6.53 -0.26
CA LEU A 376 13.75 -6.44 -1.15
C LEU A 376 13.39 -5.00 -1.52
N SER A 377 13.45 -4.07 -0.56
CA SER A 377 13.15 -2.64 -0.79
C SER A 377 14.10 -1.97 -1.78
N LEU A 378 15.35 -2.45 -1.90
CA LEU A 378 16.34 -1.94 -2.84
C LEU A 378 16.26 -2.63 -4.21
N ILE A 379 15.90 -3.91 -4.23
CA ILE A 379 15.85 -4.75 -5.44
C ILE A 379 14.55 -4.52 -6.22
N ARG A 380 13.41 -4.35 -5.53
CA ARG A 380 12.08 -4.15 -6.14
C ARG A 380 12.02 -3.05 -7.21
N PRO A 381 12.56 -1.83 -7.01
CA PRO A 381 12.49 -0.78 -8.03
C PRO A 381 13.22 -1.16 -9.33
N GLN A 382 14.15 -2.11 -9.29
CA GLN A 382 14.87 -2.61 -10.46
C GLN A 382 14.21 -3.89 -11.00
N GLN A 383 13.17 -3.71 -11.82
CA GLN A 383 12.37 -4.82 -12.38
C GLN A 383 13.21 -5.92 -13.05
N VAL A 384 14.25 -5.54 -13.79
CA VAL A 384 15.15 -6.50 -14.47
C VAL A 384 15.93 -7.35 -13.46
N LEU A 385 16.46 -6.73 -12.40
CA LEU A 385 17.23 -7.43 -11.37
C LEU A 385 16.34 -8.41 -10.59
N CYS A 386 15.13 -7.97 -10.23
CA CYS A 386 14.11 -8.78 -9.57
C CYS A 386 13.71 -10.00 -10.43
N ALA A 387 13.53 -9.82 -11.74
CA ALA A 387 13.23 -10.90 -12.67
C ALA A 387 14.40 -11.91 -12.80
N MET A 388 15.65 -11.43 -12.90
CA MET A 388 16.83 -12.29 -12.96
C MET A 388 17.00 -13.12 -11.69
N ILE A 389 16.85 -12.51 -10.52
CA ILE A 389 16.91 -13.20 -9.22
C ILE A 389 15.82 -14.26 -9.13
N SER A 390 14.58 -13.93 -9.52
CA SER A 390 13.48 -14.89 -9.52
C SER A 390 13.74 -16.08 -10.46
N GLY A 391 14.31 -15.84 -11.65
CA GLY A 391 14.69 -16.89 -12.59
C GLY A 391 15.81 -17.79 -12.05
N LEU A 392 16.85 -17.21 -11.46
CA LEU A 392 17.95 -17.94 -10.84
C LEU A 392 17.46 -18.81 -9.68
N LEU A 393 16.54 -18.29 -8.89
CA LEU A 393 16.00 -18.98 -7.74
C LEU A 393 15.10 -20.15 -8.15
N HIS A 394 14.27 -19.97 -9.18
CA HIS A 394 13.52 -21.07 -9.82
C HIS A 394 14.47 -22.19 -10.28
N PHE A 395 15.55 -21.83 -10.99
CA PHE A 395 16.56 -22.78 -11.45
C PHE A 395 17.22 -23.56 -10.29
N LEU A 396 17.67 -22.87 -9.23
CA LEU A 396 18.37 -23.51 -8.11
C LEU A 396 17.49 -24.51 -7.35
N PHE A 397 16.23 -24.15 -7.08
CA PHE A 397 15.29 -25.08 -6.43
C PHE A 397 14.97 -26.29 -7.30
N LEU A 398 14.66 -26.06 -8.58
CA LEU A 398 14.36 -27.15 -9.51
C LEU A 398 15.57 -28.07 -9.70
N SER A 399 16.77 -27.51 -9.82
CA SER A 399 18.03 -28.26 -9.84
C SER A 399 18.17 -29.15 -8.59
N GLY A 400 17.86 -28.64 -7.40
CA GLY A 400 17.85 -29.43 -6.17
C GLY A 400 16.96 -30.68 -6.25
N PHE A 401 15.74 -30.55 -6.79
CA PHE A 401 14.83 -31.69 -6.97
C PHE A 401 15.30 -32.67 -8.03
N VAL A 402 15.85 -32.20 -9.15
CA VAL A 402 16.40 -33.07 -10.21
C VAL A 402 17.59 -33.86 -9.69
N TRP A 403 18.46 -33.22 -8.90
CA TRP A 403 19.59 -33.90 -8.29
C TRP A 403 19.17 -34.92 -7.22
N MET A 404 18.11 -34.62 -6.45
CA MET A 404 17.49 -35.57 -5.53
C MET A 404 16.98 -36.81 -6.26
N PHE A 405 16.34 -36.64 -7.42
CA PHE A 405 15.91 -37.74 -8.27
C PHE A 405 17.09 -38.59 -8.77
N ILE A 406 18.15 -37.95 -9.26
CA ILE A 406 19.35 -38.64 -9.73
C ILE A 406 19.98 -39.43 -8.58
N GLU A 407 20.07 -38.87 -7.38
CA GLU A 407 20.57 -39.60 -6.21
C GLU A 407 19.71 -40.82 -5.89
N ALA A 408 18.39 -40.68 -5.88
CA ALA A 408 17.46 -41.78 -5.64
C ALA A 408 17.62 -42.90 -6.70
N ALA A 409 17.73 -42.54 -7.97
CA ALA A 409 17.97 -43.48 -9.07
C ALA A 409 19.33 -44.19 -8.94
N LEU A 410 20.39 -43.45 -8.58
CA LEU A 410 21.73 -44.01 -8.34
C LEU A 410 21.71 -45.01 -7.18
N LEU A 411 21.01 -44.70 -6.09
CA LEU A 411 20.85 -45.63 -4.96
C LEU A 411 20.06 -46.87 -5.37
N PHE A 412 18.98 -46.71 -6.13
CA PHE A 412 18.17 -47.84 -6.62
C PHE A 412 18.97 -48.78 -7.53
N ILE A 413 19.72 -48.22 -8.48
CA ILE A 413 20.60 -48.98 -9.38
C ILE A 413 21.70 -49.68 -8.57
N CYS A 414 22.31 -49.01 -7.61
CA CYS A 414 23.31 -49.59 -6.72
C CYS A 414 22.75 -50.82 -5.97
N VAL A 415 21.53 -50.73 -5.43
CA VAL A 415 20.87 -51.85 -4.72
C VAL A 415 20.55 -53.02 -5.66
N LYS A 416 20.05 -52.76 -6.88
CA LYS A 416 19.71 -53.83 -7.84
C LYS A 416 20.92 -54.48 -8.51
N ASN A 417 21.96 -53.71 -8.84
CA ASN A 417 23.15 -54.22 -9.52
C ASN A 417 24.15 -54.94 -8.60
N LEU A 418 23.91 -54.97 -7.27
CA LEU A 418 24.64 -55.87 -6.37
C LEU A 418 24.47 -57.37 -6.72
N SER A 419 23.52 -57.72 -7.60
CA SER A 419 23.29 -59.10 -8.05
C SER A 419 24.06 -59.51 -9.32
N GLN A 420 24.54 -58.59 -10.17
CA GLN A 420 25.04 -58.96 -11.50
C GLN A 420 26.05 -57.96 -12.12
N ILE A 421 27.35 -58.24 -11.90
CA ILE A 421 28.52 -57.97 -12.79
C ILE A 421 29.29 -56.61 -12.73
N SER A 422 30.63 -56.79 -12.65
CA SER A 422 31.83 -56.08 -13.15
C SER A 422 32.08 -54.57 -13.02
N SER A 423 33.36 -54.24 -12.77
CA SER A 423 33.96 -52.93 -12.54
C SER A 423 33.99 -51.97 -13.73
N LYS A 424 33.67 -52.44 -14.96
CA LYS A 424 33.83 -51.67 -16.21
C LYS A 424 32.58 -50.86 -16.61
N ASP A 425 31.38 -51.28 -16.19
CA ASP A 425 30.15 -50.50 -16.37
C ASP A 425 30.01 -49.33 -15.38
N ARG A 426 30.86 -49.32 -14.33
CA ARG A 426 30.97 -48.25 -13.33
C ARG A 426 31.54 -46.94 -13.90
N GLU A 427 32.19 -47.00 -15.06
CA GLU A 427 32.78 -45.86 -15.78
C GLU A 427 31.80 -45.22 -16.77
N VAL A 428 30.85 -46.00 -17.32
CA VAL A 428 29.78 -45.51 -18.23
C VAL A 428 28.67 -44.78 -17.45
N LEU A 429 28.54 -45.08 -16.16
CA LEU A 429 27.95 -44.22 -15.11
C LEU A 429 28.83 -42.98 -14.80
N SER A 430 29.47 -42.45 -15.84
CA SER A 430 30.41 -41.33 -15.82
C SER A 430 29.78 -40.12 -15.16
N SER A 431 30.41 -39.70 -14.07
CA SER A 431 30.07 -38.54 -13.24
C SER A 431 29.80 -37.27 -14.06
N GLY A 432 30.43 -37.12 -15.24
CA GLY A 432 30.26 -35.94 -16.10
C GLY A 432 28.95 -35.91 -16.89
N PHE A 433 28.49 -37.04 -17.44
CA PHE A 433 27.29 -37.07 -18.28
C PHE A 433 26.00 -36.87 -17.47
N LEU A 434 25.91 -37.49 -16.28
CA LEU A 434 24.80 -37.28 -15.35
C LEU A 434 24.80 -35.84 -14.76
N CYS A 435 25.97 -35.24 -14.55
CA CYS A 435 26.09 -33.82 -14.18
C CYS A 435 25.52 -32.88 -15.23
N VAL A 436 25.80 -33.13 -16.51
CA VAL A 436 25.25 -32.32 -17.60
C VAL A 436 23.74 -32.48 -17.65
N ILE A 437 23.20 -33.69 -17.51
CA ILE A 437 21.76 -33.95 -17.57
C ILE A 437 20.97 -33.20 -16.48
N GLY A 438 21.46 -33.23 -15.22
CA GLY A 438 20.73 -32.63 -14.10
C GLY A 438 20.50 -31.13 -14.24
N TYR A 439 21.57 -30.39 -14.56
CA TYR A 439 21.48 -28.95 -14.76
C TYR A 439 20.82 -28.56 -16.08
N VAL A 440 21.05 -29.32 -17.16
CA VAL A 440 20.42 -29.05 -18.47
C VAL A 440 18.91 -29.19 -18.37
N PHE A 441 18.39 -30.20 -17.67
CA PHE A 441 16.94 -30.35 -17.51
C PHE A 441 16.32 -29.15 -16.77
N ALA A 442 16.89 -28.75 -15.63
CA ALA A 442 16.41 -27.59 -14.88
C ALA A 442 16.50 -26.29 -15.70
N LEU A 443 17.57 -26.13 -16.48
CA LEU A 443 17.75 -24.98 -17.37
C LEU A 443 16.70 -24.93 -18.47
N VAL A 444 16.41 -26.06 -19.13
CA VAL A 444 15.40 -26.15 -20.19
C VAL A 444 14.03 -25.74 -19.66
N VAL A 445 13.63 -26.22 -18.49
CA VAL A 445 12.34 -25.87 -17.87
C VAL A 445 12.25 -24.35 -17.61
N VAL A 446 13.30 -23.74 -17.07
CA VAL A 446 13.34 -22.29 -16.81
C VAL A 446 13.33 -21.50 -18.12
N CYS A 447 14.10 -21.89 -19.14
CA CYS A 447 14.10 -21.23 -20.44
C CYS A 447 12.74 -21.30 -21.13
N VAL A 448 12.06 -22.44 -21.09
CA VAL A 448 10.69 -22.58 -21.60
C VAL A 448 9.73 -21.69 -20.81
N SER A 449 9.84 -21.65 -19.48
CA SER A 449 8.99 -20.81 -18.63
C SER A 449 9.14 -19.32 -18.94
N VAL A 450 10.38 -18.83 -19.13
CA VAL A 450 10.67 -17.46 -19.54
C VAL A 450 10.17 -17.17 -20.95
N GLY A 451 10.29 -18.12 -21.88
CA GLY A 451 9.83 -17.96 -23.26
C GLY A 451 8.32 -17.90 -23.40
N VAL A 452 7.57 -18.63 -22.57
CA VAL A 452 6.10 -18.66 -22.62
C VAL A 452 5.48 -17.50 -21.85
N VAL A 453 5.99 -17.16 -20.66
CA VAL A 453 5.44 -16.08 -19.82
C VAL A 453 6.59 -15.25 -19.21
N PRO A 454 7.20 -14.32 -19.97
CA PRO A 454 8.27 -13.48 -19.45
C PRO A 454 7.79 -12.57 -18.31
N GLU A 455 6.53 -12.15 -18.34
CA GLU A 455 5.90 -11.33 -17.29
C GLU A 455 5.62 -12.09 -15.97
N GLY A 456 5.83 -13.42 -15.97
CA GLY A 456 5.62 -14.29 -14.81
C GLY A 456 6.73 -14.21 -13.76
N TYR A 457 7.87 -13.61 -14.11
CA TYR A 457 9.01 -13.37 -13.21
C TYR A 457 9.01 -11.91 -12.73
N GLY A 458 9.08 -11.69 -11.41
CA GLY A 458 9.07 -10.34 -10.81
C GLY A 458 7.74 -9.97 -10.15
N SER A 459 7.36 -10.70 -9.09
CA SER A 459 6.25 -10.36 -8.20
C SER A 459 6.66 -9.36 -7.10
N GLU A 460 5.71 -8.93 -6.26
CA GLU A 460 5.93 -8.08 -5.06
C GLU A 460 7.07 -8.57 -4.15
N HIS A 461 7.33 -9.89 -4.14
CA HIS A 461 8.35 -10.54 -3.32
C HIS A 461 9.59 -10.96 -4.13
N CYS A 462 9.75 -10.48 -5.36
CA CYS A 462 10.79 -10.92 -6.31
C CYS A 462 10.87 -12.45 -6.47
N TRP A 463 9.69 -13.07 -6.52
CA TRP A 463 9.49 -14.49 -6.78
C TRP A 463 8.62 -14.70 -8.05
N ILE A 464 8.44 -15.96 -8.43
CA ILE A 464 7.50 -16.41 -9.47
C ILE A 464 6.09 -15.92 -9.11
N LYS A 465 5.38 -15.30 -10.05
CA LYS A 465 3.99 -14.87 -9.82
C LYS A 465 3.06 -16.07 -9.67
N MET A 466 2.09 -15.96 -8.76
CA MET A 466 1.07 -17.00 -8.53
C MET A 466 -0.11 -16.87 -9.50
N ASP A 467 -0.19 -15.78 -10.25
CA ASP A 467 -1.30 -15.50 -11.14
C ASP A 467 -1.32 -16.43 -12.36
N LYS A 468 -2.52 -16.75 -12.83
CA LYS A 468 -2.78 -17.53 -14.07
C LYS A 468 -2.14 -18.93 -14.10
N GLY A 469 -1.84 -19.51 -12.93
CA GLY A 469 -1.30 -20.87 -12.85
C GLY A 469 0.17 -21.00 -13.24
N PHE A 470 0.92 -19.90 -13.33
CA PHE A 470 2.35 -19.94 -13.67
C PHE A 470 3.17 -20.76 -12.67
N ILE A 471 2.72 -20.87 -11.41
CA ILE A 471 3.31 -21.75 -10.39
C ILE A 471 3.42 -23.23 -10.82
N TRP A 472 2.56 -23.70 -11.73
CA TRP A 472 2.61 -25.04 -12.28
C TRP A 472 3.89 -25.32 -13.09
N SER A 473 4.60 -24.28 -13.56
CA SER A 473 5.90 -24.45 -14.21
C SER A 473 6.95 -25.05 -13.26
N PHE A 474 6.81 -24.77 -11.96
CA PHE A 474 7.68 -25.31 -10.91
C PHE A 474 7.06 -26.57 -10.29
N LEU A 475 5.79 -26.50 -9.89
CA LEU A 475 5.13 -27.57 -9.15
C LEU A 475 4.92 -28.82 -10.00
N GLY A 476 4.63 -28.67 -11.30
CA GLY A 476 4.42 -29.79 -12.22
C GLY A 476 5.62 -30.75 -12.29
N PRO A 477 6.83 -30.27 -12.67
CA PRO A 477 8.04 -31.10 -12.68
C PRO A 477 8.35 -31.73 -11.32
N VAL A 478 8.18 -30.98 -10.23
CA VAL A 478 8.42 -31.49 -8.87
C VAL A 478 7.47 -32.64 -8.53
N CYS A 479 6.17 -32.50 -8.82
CA CYS A 479 5.20 -33.57 -8.59
C CYS A 479 5.54 -34.84 -9.39
N VAL A 480 5.94 -34.71 -10.66
CA VAL A 480 6.35 -35.86 -11.48
C VAL A 480 7.57 -36.54 -10.87
N ILE A 481 8.58 -35.78 -10.46
CA ILE A 481 9.79 -36.31 -9.82
C ILE A 481 9.47 -37.05 -8.52
N LEU A 482 8.54 -36.56 -7.72
CA LEU A 482 8.17 -37.19 -6.44
C LEU A 482 7.32 -38.46 -6.60
N VAL A 483 6.57 -38.59 -7.70
CA VAL A 483 5.72 -39.75 -7.98
C VAL A 483 6.52 -40.94 -8.49
N VAL A 484 7.58 -40.69 -9.27
CA VAL A 484 8.49 -41.71 -9.81
C VAL A 484 9.44 -42.20 -8.73
#